data_AF-A0AAW9K9L5-F1
#
_entry.id   AF-A0AAW9K9L5-F1
#
_cell.length_a   1.000
_cell.length_b   1.000
_cell.length_c   1.000
_cell.angle_alpha   90.00
_cell.angle_beta   90.00
_cell.angle_gamma   90.00
#
_symmetry.space_group_name_H-M   'P 1'
#
loop_
_entity.id
_entity.type
_entity.pdbx_description
1 polymer ?
#
loop_
_entity_poly.entity_id
_entity_poly.type
_entity_poly.pdbx_seq_one_letter_code
_entity_poly.pdbx_strand_id
1 'polypeptide(L)'
;LKTTQKRSLGQLTTIREVEPDHYLVLDPFTRRNLELTETVRERAKKGSLLWLLDKTETSMGGRMLRRWIDKPLLNRTSIEARLEAVDTLYHQLIWREELREQLAAIYDLERLVARIAFGTANG
;
A
#
# COMPACT_ATOMS: atom_id res chain seq x y z
N LEU A 1 18.26 -12.69 10.09
CA LEU A 1 18.20 -11.24 10.41
C LEU A 1 19.42 -10.77 11.21
N LYS A 2 19.71 -11.31 12.41
CA LYS A 2 21.00 -11.02 13.11
C LYS A 2 22.23 -11.36 12.25
N THR A 3 22.15 -12.41 11.44
CA THR A 3 23.19 -12.83 10.49
C THR A 3 23.29 -11.96 9.23
N THR A 4 22.17 -11.44 8.72
CA THR A 4 22.12 -10.67 7.47
C THR A 4 22.27 -9.16 7.65
N GLN A 5 21.86 -8.62 8.81
CA GLN A 5 21.88 -7.17 9.10
C GLN A 5 22.85 -6.80 10.25
N LYS A 6 23.29 -7.77 11.08
CA LYS A 6 24.28 -7.62 12.16
C LYS A 6 24.09 -6.42 13.12
N ARG A 7 22.87 -5.89 13.30
CA ARG A 7 22.56 -4.76 14.21
C ARG A 7 21.20 -4.93 14.92
N SER A 8 21.02 -4.15 15.99
CA SER A 8 19.78 -4.05 16.79
C SER A 8 18.63 -3.48 15.95
N LEU A 9 17.43 -4.07 16.06
CA LEU A 9 16.24 -3.76 15.25
C LEU A 9 15.26 -2.84 16.00
N GLY A 10 15.69 -1.61 16.33
CA GLY A 10 14.87 -0.65 17.12
C GLY A 10 13.55 -0.21 16.45
N GLN A 11 13.44 -0.38 15.13
CA GLN A 11 12.27 -0.04 14.32
C GLN A 11 11.16 -1.11 14.29
N LEU A 12 11.43 -2.33 14.78
CA LEU A 12 10.39 -3.34 14.98
C LEU A 12 9.69 -3.07 16.32
N THR A 13 8.82 -2.07 16.31
CA THR A 13 8.16 -1.59 17.53
C THR A 13 6.96 -2.43 17.93
N THR A 14 6.36 -3.19 17.01
CA THR A 14 5.16 -3.98 17.31
C THR A 14 5.07 -5.20 16.40
N ILE A 15 4.84 -6.37 17.00
CA ILE A 15 4.41 -7.57 16.31
C ILE A 15 2.89 -7.64 16.46
N ARG A 16 2.17 -7.82 15.36
CA ARG A 16 0.73 -8.06 15.38
C ARG A 16 0.46 -9.41 14.73
N GLU A 17 -0.38 -10.21 15.36
CA GLU A 17 -0.93 -11.41 14.73
C GLU A 17 -1.84 -10.99 13.58
N VAL A 18 -1.63 -11.60 12.41
CA VAL A 18 -2.48 -11.37 11.25
C VAL A 18 -3.59 -12.41 11.33
N GLU A 19 -4.69 -12.04 11.96
CA GLU A 19 -5.86 -12.92 12.04
C GLU A 19 -6.46 -13.13 10.64
N PRO A 20 -6.68 -14.40 10.21
CA PRO A 20 -7.28 -14.71 8.91
C PRO A 20 -8.64 -14.05 8.69
N ASP A 21 -9.41 -13.83 9.75
CA ASP A 21 -10.81 -13.37 9.69
C ASP A 21 -10.97 -11.88 9.36
N HIS A 22 -9.87 -11.12 9.26
CA HIS A 22 -9.92 -9.70 8.92
C HIS A 22 -9.97 -9.41 7.41
N TYR A 23 -9.58 -10.38 6.58
CA TYR A 23 -9.43 -10.19 5.15
C TYR A 23 -10.03 -11.32 4.33
N LEU A 24 -10.53 -11.00 3.14
CA LEU A 24 -11.03 -11.99 2.21
C LEU A 24 -9.86 -12.89 1.76
N VAL A 25 -9.96 -14.18 2.07
CA VAL A 25 -9.00 -15.18 1.62
C VAL A 25 -9.22 -15.45 0.14
N LEU A 26 -8.31 -14.92 -0.69
CA LEU A 26 -8.22 -15.25 -2.11
C LEU A 26 -7.09 -16.26 -2.31
N ASP A 27 -7.39 -17.40 -2.91
CA ASP A 27 -6.36 -18.37 -3.27
C ASP A 27 -5.46 -17.83 -4.40
N PRO A 28 -4.23 -18.37 -4.58
CA PRO A 28 -3.29 -17.87 -5.56
C PRO A 28 -3.82 -17.89 -7.00
N PHE A 29 -4.67 -18.87 -7.37
CA PHE A 29 -5.24 -18.95 -8.72
C PHE A 29 -6.28 -17.85 -8.94
N THR A 30 -7.17 -17.60 -7.96
CA THR A 30 -8.12 -16.50 -8.03
C THR A 30 -7.41 -15.15 -8.20
N ARG A 31 -6.37 -14.87 -7.39
CA ARG A 31 -5.61 -13.60 -7.51
C ARG A 31 -4.95 -13.44 -8.88
N ARG A 32 -4.40 -14.54 -9.40
CA ARG A 32 -3.75 -14.56 -10.72
C ARG A 32 -4.77 -14.39 -11.85
N ASN A 33 -5.89 -15.11 -11.82
CA ASN A 33 -6.91 -15.07 -12.86
C ASN A 33 -7.65 -13.72 -12.91
N LEU A 34 -7.76 -13.04 -11.77
CA LEU A 34 -8.28 -11.67 -11.71
C LEU A 34 -7.24 -10.60 -12.09
N GLU A 35 -5.98 -10.98 -12.35
CA GLU A 35 -4.89 -10.07 -12.68
C GLU A 35 -4.78 -8.89 -11.70
N LEU A 36 -4.87 -9.17 -10.39
CA LEU A 36 -5.01 -8.13 -9.37
C LEU A 36 -3.82 -7.15 -9.35
N THR A 37 -2.60 -7.66 -9.51
CA THR A 37 -1.39 -6.83 -9.45
C THR A 37 -0.42 -7.00 -10.62
N GLU A 38 -0.60 -8.06 -11.41
CA GLU A 38 0.16 -8.38 -12.61
C GLU A 38 -0.69 -9.23 -13.56
N THR A 39 -0.37 -9.18 -14.85
CA THR A 39 -1.06 -9.96 -15.88
C THR A 39 -0.60 -11.41 -15.90
N VAL A 40 -1.50 -12.33 -16.28
CA VAL A 40 -1.25 -13.77 -16.37
C VAL A 40 -0.14 -14.10 -17.38
N ARG A 41 -0.17 -13.42 -18.54
CA ARG A 41 0.71 -13.73 -19.67
C ARG A 41 2.11 -13.15 -19.52
N GLU A 42 2.20 -11.86 -19.21
CA GLU A 42 3.46 -11.11 -19.24
C GLU A 42 4.06 -10.92 -17.85
N ARG A 43 3.33 -11.26 -16.77
CA ARG A 43 3.67 -10.90 -15.39
C ARG A 43 4.01 -9.42 -15.24
N ALA A 44 3.32 -8.60 -16.03
CA ALA A 44 3.54 -7.17 -16.09
C ALA A 44 2.51 -6.46 -15.21
N LYS A 45 2.91 -5.37 -14.55
CA LYS A 45 1.96 -4.48 -13.88
C LYS A 45 0.95 -3.93 -14.89
N LYS A 46 1.41 -3.50 -16.07
CA LYS A 46 0.56 -2.92 -17.13
C LYS A 46 -0.51 -3.94 -17.56
N GLY A 47 -1.76 -3.51 -17.54
CA GLY A 47 -2.93 -4.37 -17.83
C GLY A 47 -3.62 -4.96 -16.60
N SER A 48 -2.98 -4.94 -15.43
CA SER A 48 -3.59 -5.40 -14.17
C SER A 48 -4.59 -4.39 -13.57
N LEU A 49 -5.39 -4.85 -12.61
CA LEU A 49 -6.26 -3.98 -11.80
C LEU A 49 -5.45 -2.89 -11.07
N LEU A 50 -4.32 -3.26 -10.47
CA LEU A 50 -3.43 -2.30 -9.80
C LEU A 50 -2.92 -1.23 -10.77
N TRP A 51 -2.58 -1.57 -12.01
CA TRP A 51 -2.16 -0.57 -13.00
C TRP A 51 -3.27 0.42 -13.35
N LEU A 52 -4.50 -0.07 -13.46
CA LEU A 52 -5.65 0.76 -13.75
C LEU A 52 -5.92 1.76 -12.62
N LEU A 53 -5.90 1.29 -11.36
CA LEU A 53 -6.28 2.08 -10.19
C LEU A 53 -5.16 2.94 -9.61
N ASP A 54 -3.89 2.54 -9.77
CA ASP A 54 -2.77 3.23 -9.14
C ASP A 54 -2.45 4.56 -9.84
N LYS A 55 -3.08 5.63 -9.34
CA LYS A 55 -2.84 7.05 -9.65
C LYS A 55 -2.37 7.81 -8.41
N THR A 56 -1.64 7.12 -7.54
CA THR A 56 -1.18 7.67 -6.27
C THR A 56 -0.01 8.63 -6.48
N GLU A 57 0.02 9.72 -5.72
CA GLU A 57 1.09 10.74 -5.82
C GLU A 57 2.38 10.33 -5.08
N THR A 58 2.33 9.28 -4.25
CA THR A 58 3.48 8.82 -3.47
C THR A 58 3.73 7.33 -3.65
N SER A 59 5.00 6.94 -3.62
CA SER A 59 5.40 5.52 -3.64
C SER A 59 4.81 4.72 -2.47
N MET A 60 4.69 5.33 -1.29
CA MET A 60 4.05 4.70 -0.13
C MET A 60 2.54 4.50 -0.33
N GLY A 61 1.86 5.43 -1.02
CA GLY A 61 0.46 5.30 -1.43
C GLY A 61 0.25 4.11 -2.36
N GLY A 62 1.07 3.98 -3.41
CA GLY A 62 0.99 2.86 -4.35
C GLY A 62 1.22 1.49 -3.67
N ARG A 63 2.16 1.43 -2.71
CA ARG A 63 2.36 0.23 -1.88
C ARG A 63 1.15 -0.07 -1.00
N MET A 64 0.53 0.94 -0.41
CA MET A 64 -0.69 0.78 0.39
C MET A 64 -1.85 0.27 -0.47
N LEU A 65 -2.06 0.84 -1.65
CA LEU A 65 -3.11 0.42 -2.59
C LEU A 65 -2.92 -1.04 -3.02
N ARG A 66 -1.69 -1.45 -3.39
CA ARG A 66 -1.38 -2.86 -3.68
C ARG A 66 -1.79 -3.77 -2.54
N ARG A 67 -1.43 -3.43 -1.29
CA ARG A 67 -1.81 -4.22 -0.10
C ARG A 67 -3.31 -4.32 0.08
N TRP A 68 -4.07 -3.25 -0.20
CA TRP A 68 -5.53 -3.26 -0.09
C TRP A 68 -6.20 -4.13 -1.15
N ILE A 69 -5.68 -4.11 -2.38
CA ILE A 69 -6.15 -5.00 -3.46
C ILE A 69 -5.87 -6.47 -3.11
N ASP A 70 -4.66 -6.76 -2.60
CA ASP A 70 -4.25 -8.13 -2.25
C ASP A 70 -4.95 -8.68 -0.98
N LYS A 71 -5.44 -7.79 -0.12
CA LYS A 71 -6.09 -8.11 1.16
C LYS A 71 -7.37 -7.29 1.34
N PRO A 72 -8.45 -7.64 0.65
CA PRO A 72 -9.74 -6.96 0.80
C PRO A 72 -10.25 -7.13 2.23
N LEU A 73 -10.82 -6.08 2.82
CA LEU A 73 -11.38 -6.13 4.17
C LEU A 73 -12.67 -6.95 4.21
N LEU A 74 -12.91 -7.63 5.33
CA LEU A 74 -14.22 -8.25 5.64
C LEU A 74 -15.05 -7.43 6.63
N ASN A 75 -14.39 -6.62 7.46
CA ASN A 75 -15.06 -5.80 8.47
C ASN A 75 -15.82 -4.64 7.82
N ARG A 76 -17.15 -4.66 7.92
CA ARG A 76 -18.05 -3.65 7.36
C ARG A 76 -17.72 -2.22 7.81
N THR A 77 -17.54 -1.99 9.10
CA THR A 77 -17.24 -0.66 9.65
C THR A 77 -15.96 -0.07 9.04
N SER A 78 -14.93 -0.91 8.84
CA SER A 78 -13.67 -0.49 8.22
C SER A 78 -13.82 -0.19 6.73
N ILE A 79 -14.73 -0.87 6.04
CA ILE A 79 -15.07 -0.60 4.63
C ILE A 79 -15.81 0.73 4.54
N GLU A 80 -16.85 0.93 5.36
CA GLU A 80 -17.65 2.15 5.40
C GLU A 80 -16.79 3.38 5.74
N ALA A 81 -15.87 3.28 6.69
CA ALA A 81 -14.94 4.36 7.02
C ALA A 81 -14.04 4.76 5.82
N ARG A 82 -13.62 3.79 4.99
CA ARG A 82 -12.87 4.10 3.75
C ARG A 82 -13.76 4.76 2.70
N LEU A 83 -15.00 4.28 2.56
CA LEU A 83 -15.97 4.85 1.61
C LEU A 83 -16.32 6.30 1.98
N GLU A 84 -16.54 6.59 3.27
CA GLU A 84 -16.81 7.95 3.76
C GLU A 84 -15.63 8.90 3.51
N ALA A 85 -14.39 8.43 3.74
CA ALA A 85 -13.20 9.22 3.43
C ALA A 85 -13.07 9.52 1.93
N VAL A 86 -13.37 8.54 1.07
CA VAL A 86 -13.42 8.74 -0.39
C VAL A 86 -14.52 9.72 -0.78
N ASP A 87 -15.73 9.56 -0.24
CA ASP A 87 -16.89 10.40 -0.54
C ASP A 87 -16.64 11.87 -0.16
N THR A 88 -16.03 12.09 1.01
CA THR A 88 -15.65 13.42 1.49
C THR A 88 -14.69 14.10 0.50
N LEU A 89 -13.63 13.41 0.07
CA LEU A 89 -12.66 13.95 -0.87
C LEU A 89 -13.20 14.02 -2.31
N TYR A 90 -14.16 13.17 -2.66
CA TYR A 90 -14.81 13.17 -3.98
C TYR A 90 -15.58 14.47 -4.20
N HIS A 91 -16.34 14.90 -3.19
CA HIS A 91 -17.14 16.12 -3.22
C HIS A 91 -16.34 17.42 -3.01
N GLN A 92 -15.09 17.34 -2.54
CA GLN A 92 -14.24 18.49 -2.26
C GLN A 92 -13.11 18.64 -3.29
N LEU A 93 -13.45 18.96 -4.55
CA LEU A 93 -12.50 18.99 -5.68
C LEU A 93 -11.25 19.84 -5.41
N ILE A 94 -11.42 21.09 -4.96
CA ILE A 94 -10.29 22.02 -4.74
C ILE A 94 -9.33 21.46 -3.69
N TRP A 95 -9.87 21.07 -2.53
CA TRP A 95 -9.09 20.46 -1.46
C TRP A 95 -8.38 19.18 -1.90
N ARG A 96 -9.03 18.36 -2.74
CA ARG A 96 -8.43 17.14 -3.26
C ARG A 96 -7.23 17.44 -4.17
N GLU A 97 -7.33 18.42 -5.06
CA GLU A 97 -6.20 18.79 -5.93
C GLU A 97 -5.05 19.42 -5.12
N GLU A 98 -5.34 20.32 -4.19
CA GLU A 98 -4.33 20.87 -3.28
C GLU A 98 -3.61 19.77 -2.50
N LEU A 99 -4.36 18.81 -1.94
CA LEU A 99 -3.77 17.67 -1.23
C LEU A 99 -2.88 16.81 -2.15
N ARG A 100 -3.31 16.58 -3.40
CA ARG A 100 -2.51 15.83 -4.38
C ARG A 100 -1.20 16.54 -4.68
N GLU A 101 -1.21 17.85 -4.89
CA GLU A 101 0.00 18.65 -5.11
C GLU A 101 0.96 18.57 -3.91
N GLN A 102 0.44 18.72 -2.69
CA GLN A 102 1.27 18.61 -1.48
C GLN A 102 1.86 17.21 -1.32
N LEU A 103 1.09 16.16 -1.60
CA LEU A 103 1.57 14.78 -1.54
C LEU A 103 2.62 14.48 -2.61
N ALA A 104 2.49 15.04 -3.81
CA ALA A 104 3.47 14.86 -4.89
C ALA A 104 4.85 15.43 -4.54
N ALA A 105 4.91 16.46 -3.68
CA ALA A 105 6.15 17.02 -3.17
C ALA A 105 6.84 16.14 -2.10
N ILE A 106 6.13 15.14 -1.53
CA ILE A 106 6.68 14.26 -0.50
C ILE A 106 7.53 13.16 -1.15
N TYR A 107 8.85 13.24 -0.93
CA TYR A 107 9.77 12.15 -1.28
C TYR A 107 9.42 10.86 -0.51
N ASP A 108 9.92 9.69 -0.92
CA ASP A 108 9.58 8.40 -0.30
C ASP A 108 10.08 8.29 1.17
N LEU A 109 9.35 8.94 2.09
CA LEU A 109 9.69 9.09 3.51
C LEU A 109 9.72 7.74 4.22
N GLU A 110 8.81 6.82 3.89
CA GLU A 110 8.81 5.46 4.43
C GLU A 110 10.15 4.76 4.13
N ARG A 111 10.67 4.93 2.91
CA ARG A 111 11.97 4.36 2.53
C ARG A 111 13.15 5.13 3.12
N LEU A 112 13.04 6.45 3.27
CA LEU A 112 14.05 7.25 3.95
C LEU A 112 14.17 6.86 5.43
N VAL A 113 13.04 6.75 6.14
CA VAL A 113 12.98 6.32 7.54
C VAL A 113 13.52 4.89 7.68
N ALA A 114 13.15 3.97 6.78
CA ALA A 114 13.74 2.64 6.76
C ALA A 114 15.27 2.71 6.55
N ARG A 115 15.76 3.46 5.56
CA ARG A 115 17.21 3.62 5.29
C ARG A 115 17.96 4.25 6.46
N ILE A 116 17.39 5.26 7.12
CA ILE A 116 17.95 5.90 8.32
C ILE A 116 18.01 4.87 9.45
N ALA A 117 16.92 4.13 9.70
CA ALA A 117 16.88 3.07 10.70
C ALA A 117 17.88 1.94 10.40
N PHE A 118 18.16 1.66 9.12
CA PHE A 118 19.18 0.71 8.68
C PHE A 118 20.58 1.33 8.51
N GLY A 119 20.77 2.63 8.78
CA GLY A 119 22.06 3.31 8.65
C GLY A 119 22.64 3.33 7.23
N THR A 120 21.80 3.24 6.20
CA THR A 120 22.16 3.25 4.77
C THR A 120 21.66 4.49 4.03
N ALA A 121 21.17 5.49 4.79
CA ALA A 121 20.85 6.81 4.29
C ALA A 121 22.12 7.64 4.13
N ASN A 122 22.91 7.33 3.08
CA ASN A 122 23.87 8.29 2.56
C ASN A 122 23.14 9.23 1.60
N GLY A 123 23.31 10.53 1.81
CA GLY A 123 22.97 11.58 0.85
C GLY A 123 23.94 11.56 -0.33
#